data_AF-A0A7V0PSY3-F1
#
_entry.id   AF-A0A7V0PSY3-F1
#
_cell.length_a   1.000
_cell.length_b   1.000
_cell.length_c   1.000
_cell.angle_alpha   90.00
_cell.angle_beta   90.00
_cell.angle_gamma   90.00
#
_symmetry.space_group_name_H-M   'P 1'
#
loop_
_entity.id
_entity.type
_entity.pdbx_description
1 polymer ?
#
loop_
_entity_poly.entity_id
_entity_poly.type
_entity_poly.pdbx_seq_one_letter_code
_entity_poly.pdbx_strand_id
1 'polypeptide(L)'
;SFRYTMQAQYYRMAPPKLNVNSMAIRPLLHNISLFALFWLPLLTMRLFAEEKKSGTIELLFTSPVKTIQMVLAKFTASSILFAVMLVLTFFYIISLFFFGNPELGPILSGYLGLLLIGMSYIAFGLFFSSITDNQIIAAVATFAFILFFWAIGWMSGFVSPGAGAFLEKLSLINHFDDFAKGVIDSGNVIYYLSFTFFGIFLTYISLESKKWRL
;
A
#
# COMPACT_ATOMS: atom_id res chain seq x y z
N SER A 1 30.13 -1.23 -14.46
CA SER A 1 30.71 -0.29 -13.48
C SER A 1 32.02 0.33 -13.95
N PHE A 2 32.93 -0.43 -14.59
CA PHE A 2 34.30 0.03 -14.91
C PHE A 2 34.45 1.13 -15.98
N ARG A 3 33.54 1.20 -16.98
CA ARG A 3 33.61 2.23 -18.05
C ARG A 3 33.15 3.61 -17.59
N TYR A 4 32.28 3.68 -16.57
CA TYR A 4 31.78 4.92 -16.00
C TYR A 4 32.81 5.59 -15.08
N THR A 5 33.60 4.79 -14.35
CA THR A 5 34.72 5.29 -13.52
C THR A 5 35.85 5.89 -14.37
N MET A 6 36.11 5.37 -15.57
CA MET A 6 37.08 5.97 -16.50
C MET A 6 36.60 7.29 -17.10
N GLN A 7 35.30 7.44 -17.40
CA GLN A 7 34.73 8.70 -17.88
C GLN A 7 34.74 9.80 -16.79
N ALA A 8 34.49 9.42 -15.53
CA ALA A 8 34.54 10.32 -14.37
C ALA A 8 35.97 10.69 -13.93
N GLN A 9 37.01 9.99 -14.42
CA GLN A 9 38.41 10.43 -14.26
C GLN A 9 38.84 11.43 -15.34
N TYR A 10 38.19 11.43 -16.51
CA TYR A 10 38.52 12.31 -17.64
C TYR A 10 37.92 13.73 -17.49
N TYR A 11 36.71 13.82 -16.95
CA TYR A 11 36.16 15.07 -16.41
C TYR A 11 36.48 15.09 -14.92
N ARG A 12 37.16 16.11 -14.38
CA ARG A 12 37.41 16.27 -12.92
C ARG A 12 36.10 16.45 -12.12
N MET A 13 35.17 15.52 -12.20
CA MET A 13 33.98 15.46 -11.38
C MET A 13 34.37 14.71 -10.10
N ALA A 14 34.15 15.36 -8.96
CA ALA A 14 34.24 14.67 -7.67
C ALA A 14 33.43 13.35 -7.76
N PRO A 15 33.91 12.23 -7.20
CA PRO A 15 33.15 11.00 -7.19
C PRO A 15 31.74 11.31 -6.66
N PRO A 16 30.68 10.82 -7.32
CA PRO A 16 29.32 11.13 -6.91
C PRO A 16 29.21 10.80 -5.42
N LYS A 17 28.80 11.78 -4.60
CA LYS A 17 28.59 11.57 -3.17
C LYS A 17 27.68 10.35 -3.03
N LEU A 18 28.20 9.26 -2.47
CA LEU A 18 27.46 8.02 -2.21
C LEU A 18 26.28 8.39 -1.31
N ASN A 19 25.09 8.57 -1.90
CA ASN A 19 23.89 8.95 -1.17
C ASN A 19 23.21 7.66 -0.68
N VAL A 20 23.36 7.37 0.61
CA VAL A 20 22.79 6.17 1.25
C VAL A 20 21.27 6.11 1.05
N ASN A 21 20.60 7.25 0.93
CA ASN A 21 19.16 7.29 0.68
C ASN A 21 18.78 6.71 -0.68
N SER A 22 19.53 7.04 -1.74
CA SER A 22 19.22 6.54 -3.09
C SER A 22 19.67 5.11 -3.31
N MET A 23 20.71 4.66 -2.61
CA MET A 23 21.28 3.32 -2.80
C MET A 23 20.66 2.26 -1.91
N ALA A 24 20.25 2.60 -0.69
CA ALA A 24 19.68 1.65 0.27
C ALA A 24 18.21 1.94 0.56
N ILE A 25 17.89 3.17 1.00
CA ILE A 25 16.57 3.48 1.56
C ILE A 25 15.47 3.42 0.51
N ARG A 26 15.66 4.05 -0.66
CA ARG A 26 14.66 4.02 -1.73
C ARG A 26 14.35 2.60 -2.21
N PRO A 27 15.33 1.74 -2.55
CA PRO A 27 15.06 0.35 -2.88
C PRO A 27 14.36 -0.42 -1.76
N LEU A 28 14.75 -0.20 -0.50
CA LEU A 28 14.09 -0.85 0.64
C LEU A 28 12.63 -0.46 0.76
N LEU A 29 12.30 0.82 0.64
CA LEU A 29 10.92 1.31 0.69
C LEU A 29 10.08 0.68 -0.43
N HIS A 30 10.60 0.58 -1.66
CA HIS A 30 9.92 -0.10 -2.76
C HIS A 30 9.74 -1.60 -2.50
N ASN A 31 10.76 -2.26 -1.97
CA ASN A 31 10.67 -3.67 -1.60
C ASN A 31 9.61 -3.89 -0.52
N ILE A 32 9.54 -3.03 0.50
CA ILE A 32 8.49 -3.10 1.52
C ILE A 32 7.10 -2.94 0.87
N SER A 33 6.93 -1.97 -0.02
CA SER A 33 5.67 -1.80 -0.77
C SER A 33 5.32 -3.04 -1.60
N LEU A 34 6.31 -3.65 -2.25
CA LEU A 34 6.13 -4.88 -3.03
C LEU A 34 5.76 -6.06 -2.12
N PHE A 35 6.40 -6.23 -0.97
CA PHE A 35 6.02 -7.28 -0.02
C PHE A 35 4.64 -7.05 0.59
N ALA A 36 4.27 -5.79 0.85
CA ALA A 36 2.94 -5.43 1.32
C ALA A 36 1.84 -5.84 0.31
N LEU A 37 2.13 -5.78 -0.99
CA LEU A 37 1.23 -6.24 -2.04
C LEU A 37 0.87 -7.74 -1.88
N PHE A 38 1.77 -8.57 -1.36
CA PHE A 38 1.48 -9.98 -1.05
C PHE A 38 0.90 -10.19 0.35
N TRP A 39 1.47 -9.54 1.36
CA TRP A 39 1.10 -9.78 2.75
C TRP A 39 -0.24 -9.16 3.16
N LEU A 40 -0.59 -7.98 2.64
CA LEU A 40 -1.84 -7.32 3.02
C LEU A 40 -3.09 -8.09 2.57
N PRO A 41 -3.17 -8.65 1.35
CA PRO A 41 -4.24 -9.58 0.99
C PRO A 41 -4.41 -10.73 1.99
N LEU A 42 -3.30 -11.35 2.43
CA LEU A 42 -3.31 -12.45 3.39
C LEU A 42 -3.74 -12.00 4.80
N LEU A 43 -3.34 -10.79 5.20
CA LEU A 43 -3.74 -10.20 6.48
C LEU A 43 -5.25 -9.94 6.51
N THR A 44 -5.81 -9.40 5.42
CA THR A 44 -7.22 -8.99 5.38
C THR A 44 -8.19 -10.09 4.98
N MET A 45 -7.72 -11.19 4.37
CA MET A 45 -8.61 -12.20 3.78
C MET A 45 -9.63 -12.78 4.77
N ARG A 46 -9.24 -12.90 6.05
CA ARG A 46 -10.05 -13.54 7.09
C ARG A 46 -11.12 -12.61 7.69
N LEU A 47 -10.97 -11.30 7.52
CA LEU A 47 -11.70 -10.29 8.30
C LEU A 47 -13.23 -10.47 8.26
N PHE A 48 -13.82 -10.72 7.09
CA PHE A 48 -15.25 -11.01 6.94
C PHE A 48 -15.51 -12.41 6.37
N ALA A 49 -14.61 -12.94 5.53
CA ALA A 49 -14.78 -14.25 4.92
C ALA A 49 -14.89 -15.37 5.99
N GLU A 50 -14.12 -15.27 7.08
CA GLU A 50 -14.18 -16.26 8.16
C GLU A 50 -15.44 -16.16 9.00
N GLU A 51 -15.94 -14.95 9.25
CA GLU A 51 -17.18 -14.72 9.98
C GLU A 51 -18.40 -15.24 9.21
N LYS A 52 -18.37 -15.09 7.88
CA LYS A 52 -19.38 -15.68 7.01
C LYS A 52 -19.31 -17.19 6.97
N LYS A 53 -18.10 -17.75 6.81
CA LYS A 53 -17.90 -19.19 6.74
C LYS A 53 -18.33 -19.89 8.03
N SER A 54 -18.13 -19.23 9.18
CA SER A 54 -18.53 -19.74 10.49
C SER A 54 -19.98 -19.42 10.88
N GLY A 55 -20.73 -18.66 10.08
CA GLY A 55 -22.09 -18.21 10.40
C GLY A 55 -22.18 -17.14 11.50
N THR A 56 -21.05 -16.77 12.11
CA THR A 56 -20.99 -15.77 13.19
C THR A 56 -21.36 -14.36 12.73
N ILE A 57 -21.31 -14.09 11.42
CA ILE A 57 -21.75 -12.80 10.86
C ILE A 57 -23.22 -12.49 11.16
N GLU A 58 -24.09 -13.50 11.31
CA GLU A 58 -25.51 -13.31 11.64
C GLU A 58 -25.70 -12.85 13.09
N LEU A 59 -24.90 -13.41 14.01
CA LEU A 59 -24.84 -12.95 15.40
C LEU A 59 -24.36 -11.49 15.47
N LEU A 60 -23.41 -11.13 14.60
CA LEU A 60 -22.89 -9.78 14.53
C LEU A 60 -23.92 -8.77 14.00
N PHE A 61 -24.76 -9.17 13.03
CA PHE A 61 -25.84 -8.32 12.52
C PHE A 61 -27.05 -8.19 13.45
N THR A 62 -27.27 -9.15 14.34
CA THR A 62 -28.30 -9.08 15.38
C THR A 62 -27.84 -8.32 16.63
N SER A 63 -26.52 -8.14 16.80
CA SER A 63 -25.95 -7.30 17.85
C SER A 63 -26.29 -5.81 17.61
N PRO A 64 -26.35 -4.97 18.67
CA PRO A 64 -26.68 -3.55 18.56
C PRO A 64 -25.50 -2.70 18.03
N VAL A 65 -24.73 -3.24 17.08
CA VAL A 65 -23.56 -2.59 16.46
C VAL A 65 -23.92 -2.16 15.03
N LYS A 66 -23.60 -0.92 14.68
CA LYS A 66 -23.84 -0.42 13.32
C LYS A 66 -22.84 -1.04 12.34
N THR A 67 -23.29 -1.35 11.12
CA THR A 67 -22.44 -1.90 10.05
C THR A 67 -21.18 -1.05 9.82
N ILE A 68 -21.33 0.28 9.84
CA ILE A 68 -20.18 1.20 9.68
C ILE A 68 -19.16 1.07 10.82
N GLN A 69 -19.60 0.85 12.07
CA GLN A 69 -18.70 0.67 13.21
C GLN A 69 -17.89 -0.62 13.06
N MET A 70 -18.54 -1.69 12.58
CA MET A 70 -17.89 -2.97 12.30
C MET A 70 -16.80 -2.86 11.22
N VAL A 71 -17.12 -2.17 10.11
CA VAL A 71 -16.16 -1.94 9.02
C VAL A 71 -14.98 -1.09 9.51
N LEU A 72 -15.26 0.04 10.17
CA LEU A 72 -14.21 0.95 10.65
C LEU A 72 -13.34 0.30 11.74
N ALA A 73 -13.91 -0.53 12.61
CA ALA A 73 -13.15 -1.26 13.63
C ALA A 73 -12.15 -2.23 13.00
N LYS A 74 -12.59 -3.06 12.04
CA LYS A 74 -11.71 -4.02 11.35
C LYS A 74 -10.66 -3.32 10.49
N PHE A 75 -11.05 -2.24 9.81
CA PHE A 75 -10.10 -1.39 9.07
C PHE A 75 -9.04 -0.81 10.00
N THR A 76 -9.44 -0.16 11.09
CA THR A 76 -8.51 0.48 12.02
C THR A 76 -7.61 -0.55 12.69
N ALA A 77 -8.15 -1.69 13.13
CA ALA A 77 -7.35 -2.77 13.73
C ALA A 77 -6.28 -3.30 12.75
N SER A 78 -6.66 -3.52 11.48
CA SER A 78 -5.74 -4.00 10.45
C SER A 78 -4.68 -2.94 10.08
N SER A 79 -5.09 -1.67 10.00
CA SER A 79 -4.19 -0.54 9.73
C SER A 79 -3.20 -0.31 10.88
N ILE A 80 -3.62 -0.46 12.14
CA ILE A 80 -2.73 -0.42 13.30
C ILE A 80 -1.75 -1.58 13.26
N LEU A 81 -2.22 -2.80 12.99
CA LEU A 81 -1.34 -3.97 12.87
C LEU A 81 -0.27 -3.74 11.79
N PHE A 82 -0.67 -3.21 10.64
CA PHE A 82 0.26 -2.86 9.57
C PHE A 82 1.23 -1.75 9.98
N ALA A 83 0.76 -0.70 10.67
CA ALA A 83 1.62 0.36 11.19
C ALA A 83 2.67 -0.21 12.18
N VAL A 84 2.29 -1.14 13.04
CA VAL A 84 3.24 -1.85 13.93
C VAL A 84 4.27 -2.64 13.13
N MET A 85 3.84 -3.37 12.09
CA MET A 85 4.78 -4.06 11.19
C MET A 85 5.76 -3.09 10.53
N LEU A 86 5.31 -1.91 10.09
CA LEU A 86 6.19 -0.87 9.55
C LEU A 86 7.17 -0.35 10.62
N VAL A 87 6.74 -0.11 11.85
CA VAL A 87 7.64 0.32 12.94
C VAL A 87 8.74 -0.72 13.20
N LEU A 88 8.43 -2.03 13.10
CA LEU A 88 9.45 -3.08 13.22
C LEU A 88 10.51 -3.00 12.10
N THR A 89 10.17 -2.52 10.90
CA THR A 89 11.18 -2.29 9.86
C THR A 89 12.12 -1.12 10.18
N PHE A 90 11.71 -0.21 11.07
CA PHE A 90 12.52 0.95 11.45
C PHE A 90 13.80 0.56 12.20
N PHE A 91 13.84 -0.62 12.83
CA PHE A 91 15.08 -1.16 13.42
C PHE A 91 16.22 -1.27 12.39
N TYR A 92 15.90 -1.60 11.14
CA TYR A 92 16.88 -1.63 10.06
C TYR A 92 17.37 -0.21 9.71
N ILE A 93 16.47 0.78 9.66
CA ILE A 93 16.83 2.19 9.42
C ILE A 93 17.79 2.70 10.51
N ILE A 94 17.54 2.36 11.77
CA ILE A 94 18.43 2.73 12.89
C ILE A 94 19.85 2.20 12.65
N SER A 95 19.99 0.97 12.15
CA SER A 95 21.32 0.42 11.83
C SER A 95 22.05 1.23 10.75
N LEU A 96 21.33 1.79 9.76
CA LEU A 96 21.93 2.62 8.70
C LEU A 96 22.43 3.98 9.19
N PHE A 97 21.87 4.52 10.29
CA PHE A 97 22.35 5.77 10.87
C PHE A 97 23.80 5.67 11.35
N PHE A 98 24.24 4.50 11.79
CA PHE A 98 25.61 4.28 12.25
C PHE A 98 26.65 4.26 11.10
N PHE A 99 26.23 3.92 9.88
CA PHE A 99 27.16 3.71 8.76
C PHE A 99 27.12 4.81 7.68
N GLY A 100 26.05 5.61 7.63
CA GLY A 100 25.72 6.34 6.39
C GLY A 100 25.19 7.76 6.50
N ASN A 101 24.85 8.26 7.70
CA ASN A 101 24.16 9.56 7.89
C ASN A 101 23.00 9.80 6.89
N PRO A 102 21.98 8.92 6.86
CA PRO A 102 20.86 9.07 5.95
C PRO A 102 20.02 10.31 6.27
N GLU A 103 19.31 10.82 5.26
CA GLU A 103 18.48 12.02 5.41
C GLU A 103 17.10 11.61 5.96
N LEU A 104 16.66 12.29 7.02
CA LEU A 104 15.38 11.97 7.68
C LEU A 104 14.15 12.27 6.79
N GLY A 105 14.24 13.26 5.90
CA GLY A 105 13.13 13.67 5.03
C GLY A 105 12.58 12.51 4.17
N PRO A 106 13.41 11.90 3.29
CA PRO A 106 13.00 10.74 2.49
C PRO A 106 12.54 9.54 3.31
N ILE A 107 13.11 9.31 4.50
CA ILE A 107 12.69 8.24 5.40
C ILE A 107 11.25 8.48 5.86
N LEU A 108 10.99 9.62 6.52
CA LEU A 108 9.68 9.90 7.11
C LEU A 108 8.59 9.99 6.04
N SER A 109 8.88 10.67 4.92
CA SER A 109 7.99 10.74 3.76
C SER A 109 7.71 9.35 3.18
N GLY A 110 8.73 8.51 3.02
CA GLY A 110 8.59 7.15 2.54
C GLY A 110 7.71 6.28 3.43
N TYR A 111 7.89 6.36 4.76
CA TYR A 111 7.05 5.64 5.72
C TYR A 111 5.60 6.12 5.73
N LEU A 112 5.38 7.44 5.57
CA LEU A 112 4.04 7.99 5.38
C LEU A 112 3.39 7.44 4.10
N GLY A 113 4.13 7.42 2.99
CA GLY A 113 3.69 6.82 1.73
C GLY A 113 3.33 5.33 1.89
N LEU A 114 4.16 4.57 2.60
CA LEU A 114 3.92 3.15 2.89
C LEU A 114 2.65 2.93 3.71
N LEU A 115 2.42 3.78 4.71
CA LEU A 115 1.19 3.74 5.51
C LEU A 115 -0.04 4.00 4.63
N LEU A 116 -0.01 5.05 3.80
CA LEU A 116 -1.13 5.46 2.94
C LEU A 116 -1.47 4.41 1.87
N ILE A 117 -0.46 3.88 1.18
CA ILE A 117 -0.66 2.83 0.17
C ILE A 117 -1.11 1.52 0.84
N GLY A 118 -0.58 1.18 2.01
CA GLY A 118 -1.02 0.00 2.76
C GLY A 118 -2.46 0.11 3.27
N MET A 119 -2.89 1.27 3.74
CA MET A 119 -4.31 1.52 4.08
C MET A 119 -5.23 1.34 2.87
N SER A 120 -4.77 1.77 1.69
CA SER A 120 -5.49 1.56 0.42
C SER A 120 -5.65 0.06 0.11
N TYR A 121 -4.60 -0.73 0.32
CA TYR A 121 -4.64 -2.18 0.10
C TYR A 121 -5.56 -2.87 1.13
N ILE A 122 -5.50 -2.46 2.40
CA ILE A 122 -6.34 -3.00 3.47
C ILE A 122 -7.82 -2.72 3.21
N ALA A 123 -8.17 -1.52 2.75
CA ALA A 123 -9.55 -1.15 2.43
C ALA A 123 -10.15 -2.06 1.35
N PHE A 124 -9.40 -2.37 0.29
CA PHE A 124 -9.86 -3.31 -0.73
C PHE A 124 -9.81 -4.76 -0.26
N GLY A 125 -8.86 -5.12 0.59
CA GLY A 125 -8.83 -6.42 1.26
C GLY A 125 -10.09 -6.70 2.08
N LEU A 126 -10.57 -5.70 2.81
CA LEU A 126 -11.86 -5.74 3.51
C LEU A 126 -13.03 -5.95 2.55
N PHE A 127 -13.07 -5.20 1.46
CA PHE A 127 -14.13 -5.30 0.45
C PHE A 127 -14.19 -6.70 -0.17
N PHE A 128 -13.07 -7.24 -0.63
CA PHE A 128 -13.06 -8.58 -1.21
C PHE A 128 -13.41 -9.66 -0.18
N SER A 129 -12.93 -9.52 1.07
CA SER A 129 -13.36 -10.39 2.17
C SER A 129 -14.87 -10.26 2.47
N SER A 130 -15.47 -9.08 2.26
CA SER A 130 -16.90 -8.84 2.50
C SER A 130 -17.82 -9.33 1.38
N ILE A 131 -17.32 -9.77 0.23
CA ILE A 131 -18.15 -10.33 -0.86
C ILE A 131 -18.03 -11.86 -1.02
N THR A 132 -16.99 -12.49 -0.46
CA THR A 132 -16.82 -13.96 -0.46
C THR A 132 -16.89 -14.54 0.95
N ASP A 133 -17.12 -15.85 1.07
CA ASP A 133 -17.01 -16.65 2.29
C ASP A 133 -15.73 -17.54 2.29
N ASN A 134 -14.94 -17.48 1.21
CA ASN A 134 -13.69 -18.23 1.08
C ASN A 134 -12.48 -17.30 1.22
N GLN A 135 -11.68 -17.52 2.27
CA GLN A 135 -10.46 -16.74 2.56
C GLN A 135 -9.48 -16.73 1.38
N ILE A 136 -9.30 -17.86 0.69
CA ILE A 136 -8.38 -17.94 -0.45
C ILE A 136 -8.87 -17.06 -1.60
N ILE A 137 -10.18 -17.10 -1.90
CA ILE A 137 -10.77 -16.26 -2.95
C ILE A 137 -10.64 -14.78 -2.57
N ALA A 138 -10.86 -14.42 -1.30
CA ALA A 138 -10.69 -13.05 -0.82
C ALA A 138 -9.25 -12.56 -1.03
N ALA A 139 -8.25 -13.37 -0.65
CA ALA A 139 -6.85 -13.04 -0.79
C ALA A 139 -6.46 -12.87 -2.27
N VAL A 140 -6.81 -13.83 -3.12
CA VAL A 140 -6.48 -13.81 -4.56
C VAL A 140 -7.13 -12.63 -5.26
N ALA A 141 -8.41 -12.34 -4.97
CA ALA A 141 -9.11 -11.22 -5.58
C ALA A 141 -8.49 -9.87 -5.16
N THR A 142 -8.15 -9.72 -3.88
CA THR A 142 -7.45 -8.52 -3.37
C THR A 142 -6.09 -8.35 -4.04
N PHE A 143 -5.29 -9.42 -4.07
CA PHE A 143 -3.97 -9.42 -4.70
C PHE A 143 -4.05 -9.06 -6.18
N ALA A 144 -4.94 -9.70 -6.94
CA ALA A 144 -5.11 -9.45 -8.37
C ALA A 144 -5.54 -8.01 -8.64
N PHE A 145 -6.46 -7.48 -7.83
CA PHE A 145 -6.91 -6.09 -7.94
C PHE A 145 -5.77 -5.10 -7.68
N ILE A 146 -5.03 -5.26 -6.58
CA ILE A 146 -3.91 -4.37 -6.26
C ILE A 146 -2.80 -4.49 -7.33
N LEU A 147 -2.48 -5.72 -7.75
CA LEU A 147 -1.47 -5.98 -8.77
C LEU A 147 -1.84 -5.33 -10.10
N PHE A 148 -3.12 -5.33 -10.48
CA PHE A 148 -3.60 -4.63 -11.67
C PHE A 148 -3.27 -3.12 -11.59
N PHE A 149 -3.66 -2.44 -10.51
CA PHE A 149 -3.35 -1.02 -10.35
C PHE A 149 -1.85 -0.73 -10.22
N TRP A 150 -1.06 -1.68 -9.72
CA TRP A 150 0.40 -1.59 -9.68
C TRP A 150 1.01 -1.71 -11.09
N ALA A 151 0.53 -2.66 -11.90
CA ALA A 151 1.02 -2.93 -13.25
C ALA A 151 0.63 -1.83 -14.26
N ILE A 152 -0.46 -1.09 -14.03
CA ILE A 152 -0.88 0.03 -14.88
C ILE A 152 0.22 1.07 -15.04
N GLY A 153 1.00 1.34 -13.98
CA GLY A 153 2.11 2.29 -14.06
C GLY A 153 3.19 1.87 -15.07
N TRP A 154 3.38 0.58 -15.28
CA TRP A 154 4.32 0.05 -16.27
C TRP A 154 3.73 0.12 -17.68
N MET A 155 2.41 -0.02 -17.80
CA MET A 155 1.70 0.04 -19.07
C MET A 155 1.60 1.46 -19.66
N SER A 156 1.74 2.51 -18.84
CA SER A 156 1.62 3.90 -19.30
C SER A 156 2.60 4.27 -20.42
N GLY A 157 3.81 3.70 -20.39
CA GLY A 157 4.84 3.93 -21.41
C GLY A 157 4.57 3.27 -22.77
N PHE A 158 3.60 2.37 -22.86
CA PHE A 158 3.27 1.62 -24.08
C PHE A 158 2.03 2.15 -24.81
N VAL A 159 1.36 3.18 -24.28
CA VAL A 159 0.13 3.76 -24.85
C VAL A 159 0.37 5.20 -25.33
N SER A 160 -0.63 5.80 -25.97
CA SER A 160 -0.55 7.20 -26.41
C SER A 160 -0.29 8.14 -25.22
N PRO A 161 0.41 9.29 -25.41
CA PRO A 161 0.77 10.17 -24.30
C PRO A 161 -0.41 10.62 -23.43
N GLY A 162 -1.57 10.89 -24.04
CA GLY A 162 -2.78 11.26 -23.31
C GLY A 162 -3.34 10.11 -22.44
N ALA A 163 -3.35 8.89 -22.97
CA ALA A 163 -3.75 7.70 -22.21
C ALA A 163 -2.72 7.34 -21.14
N GLY A 164 -1.42 7.48 -21.44
CA GLY A 164 -0.33 7.21 -20.52
C GLY A 164 -0.40 8.11 -19.28
N ALA A 165 -0.60 9.41 -19.46
CA ALA A 165 -0.76 10.35 -18.35
C ALA A 165 -1.97 10.03 -17.44
N PHE A 166 -3.05 9.47 -18.02
CA PHE A 166 -4.19 9.01 -17.23
C PHE A 166 -3.87 7.73 -16.45
N LEU A 167 -3.20 6.76 -17.09
CA LEU A 167 -2.76 5.53 -16.44
C LEU A 167 -1.77 5.78 -15.30
N GLU A 168 -0.84 6.73 -15.47
CA GLU A 168 0.11 7.10 -14.40
C GLU A 168 -0.61 7.64 -13.16
N LYS A 169 -1.65 8.46 -13.34
CA LYS A 169 -2.50 8.98 -12.25
C LYS A 169 -3.38 7.90 -11.60
N LEU A 170 -3.56 6.76 -12.27
CA LEU A 170 -4.30 5.64 -11.73
C LEU A 170 -3.37 4.64 -11.02
N SER A 171 -2.06 4.71 -11.25
CA SER A 171 -1.09 3.77 -10.71
C SER A 171 -0.81 3.99 -9.23
N LEU A 172 -1.09 2.97 -8.40
CA LEU A 172 -0.82 3.04 -6.96
C LEU A 172 0.66 3.20 -6.65
N ILE A 173 1.57 2.64 -7.47
CA ILE A 173 3.01 2.70 -7.21
C ILE A 173 3.64 4.01 -7.69
N ASN A 174 3.12 4.63 -8.76
CA ASN A 174 3.71 5.87 -9.28
C ASN A 174 3.56 7.03 -8.28
N HIS A 175 2.44 7.09 -7.56
CA HIS A 175 2.25 8.05 -6.47
C HIS A 175 3.20 7.80 -5.28
N PHE A 176 3.69 6.57 -5.10
CA PHE A 176 4.62 6.22 -4.01
C PHE A 176 6.05 6.69 -4.28
N ASP A 177 6.46 6.79 -5.55
CA ASP A 177 7.81 7.22 -5.94
C ASP A 177 8.16 8.60 -5.36
N ASP A 178 7.21 9.53 -5.35
CA ASP A 178 7.41 10.87 -4.79
C ASP A 178 7.65 10.81 -3.28
N PHE A 179 6.88 9.99 -2.55
CA PHE A 179 7.10 9.77 -1.13
C PHE A 179 8.48 9.18 -0.86
N ALA A 180 8.90 8.18 -1.63
CA ALA A 180 10.22 7.57 -1.53
C ALA A 180 11.35 8.55 -1.88
N LYS A 181 11.08 9.58 -2.69
CA LYS A 181 12.02 10.67 -2.98
C LYS A 181 12.10 11.71 -1.87
N GLY A 182 11.17 11.71 -0.91
CA GLY A 182 11.05 12.73 0.14
C GLY A 182 10.08 13.86 -0.20
N VAL A 183 9.28 13.69 -1.25
CA VAL A 183 8.31 14.69 -1.72
C VAL A 183 6.92 14.28 -1.25
N ILE A 184 6.31 15.12 -0.42
CA ILE A 184 4.93 14.96 0.02
C ILE A 184 4.07 15.92 -0.80
N ASP A 185 3.46 15.39 -1.85
CA ASP A 185 2.48 16.12 -2.65
C ASP A 185 1.05 15.84 -2.14
N SER A 186 0.26 16.91 -2.04
CA SER A 186 -1.13 16.82 -1.58
C SER A 186 -2.00 15.95 -2.48
N GLY A 187 -1.75 15.93 -3.80
CA GLY A 187 -2.45 15.09 -4.76
C GLY A 187 -2.24 13.61 -4.49
N ASN A 188 -1.00 13.21 -4.15
CA ASN A 188 -0.69 11.81 -3.83
C ASN A 188 -1.38 11.37 -2.52
N VAL A 189 -1.43 12.25 -1.51
CA VAL A 189 -2.14 11.98 -0.26
C VAL A 189 -3.65 11.85 -0.50
N ILE A 190 -4.25 12.82 -1.20
CA ILE A 190 -5.68 12.83 -1.52
C ILE A 190 -6.07 11.59 -2.33
N TYR A 191 -5.21 11.18 -3.28
CA TYR A 191 -5.43 9.99 -4.08
C TYR A 191 -5.53 8.73 -3.21
N TYR A 192 -4.57 8.46 -2.32
CA TYR A 192 -4.64 7.29 -1.44
C TYR A 192 -5.80 7.34 -0.46
N LEU A 193 -6.11 8.53 0.10
CA LEU A 193 -7.27 8.68 0.98
C LEU A 193 -8.59 8.43 0.24
N SER A 194 -8.71 8.90 -1.00
CA SER A 194 -9.89 8.67 -1.84
C SER A 194 -10.05 7.19 -2.17
N PHE A 195 -8.95 6.51 -2.52
CA PHE A 195 -8.94 5.08 -2.82
C PHE A 195 -9.30 4.24 -1.58
N THR A 196 -8.74 4.60 -0.42
CA THR A 196 -9.05 4.00 0.88
C THR A 196 -10.53 4.18 1.24
N PHE A 197 -11.05 5.41 1.14
CA PHE A 197 -12.45 5.71 1.40
C PHE A 197 -13.37 4.90 0.49
N PHE A 198 -13.04 4.81 -0.80
CA PHE A 198 -13.82 4.04 -1.77
C PHE A 198 -13.87 2.55 -1.43
N GLY A 199 -12.75 1.93 -1.05
CA GLY A 199 -12.73 0.52 -0.59
C GLY A 199 -13.58 0.28 0.67
N ILE A 200 -13.50 1.19 1.65
CA ILE A 200 -14.34 1.14 2.87
C ILE A 200 -15.83 1.29 2.50
N PHE A 201 -16.15 2.23 1.62
CA PHE A 201 -17.51 2.47 1.17
C PHE A 201 -18.11 1.25 0.44
N LEU A 202 -17.34 0.61 -0.44
CA LEU A 202 -17.74 -0.64 -1.09
C LEU A 202 -17.98 -1.77 -0.09
N THR A 203 -17.13 -1.88 0.93
CA THR A 203 -17.29 -2.85 2.03
C THR A 203 -18.61 -2.61 2.77
N TYR A 204 -18.92 -1.36 3.09
CA TYR A 204 -20.17 -0.98 3.75
C TYR A 204 -21.40 -1.37 2.91
N ILE A 205 -21.42 -1.02 1.62
CA ILE A 205 -22.52 -1.39 0.71
C ILE A 205 -22.67 -2.91 0.63
N SER A 206 -21.55 -3.63 0.51
CA SER A 206 -21.55 -5.08 0.43
C SER A 206 -22.19 -5.75 1.64
N LEU A 207 -21.98 -5.22 2.84
CA LEU A 207 -22.57 -5.76 4.07
C LEU A 207 -24.05 -5.37 4.23
N GLU A 208 -24.41 -4.12 3.96
CA GLU A 208 -25.81 -3.67 4.00
C GLU A 208 -26.69 -4.43 3.01
N SER A 209 -26.20 -4.67 1.79
CA SER A 209 -26.91 -5.46 0.79
C SER A 209 -27.18 -6.89 1.26
N LYS A 210 -26.26 -7.48 2.04
CA LYS A 210 -26.46 -8.82 2.62
C LYS A 210 -27.45 -8.79 3.77
N LYS A 211 -27.40 -7.76 4.62
CA LYS A 211 -28.33 -7.57 5.74
C LYS A 211 -29.79 -7.48 5.27
N TRP A 212 -30.07 -6.87 4.12
CA TRP A 212 -31.44 -6.77 3.60
C TRP A 212 -32.01 -8.07 3.02
N ARG A 213 -31.17 -9.10 2.85
CA ARG A 213 -31.59 -10.42 2.35
C ARG A 213 -31.86 -11.44 3.47
N LEU A 214 -31.52 -11.09 4.71
CA LEU A 214 -31.77 -11.86 5.93
C LEU A 214 -33.08 -11.39 6.56
#